data_AF-A0A3B0BGQ8-F1
#
_entry.id   AF-A0A3B0BGQ8-F1
#
_cell.length_a   1.000
_cell.length_b   1.000
_cell.length_c   1.000
_cell.angle_alpha   90.00
_cell.angle_beta   90.00
_cell.angle_gamma   90.00
#
_symmetry.space_group_name_H-M   'P 1'
#
loop_
_entity.id
_entity.type
_entity.pdbx_description
1 polymer ?
#
loop_
_entity_poly.entity_id
_entity_poly.type
_entity_poly.pdbx_seq_one_letter_code
_entity_poly.pdbx_strand_id
1 'polypeptide(L)'
;MLRLGQKVIIVSDSFEQNLPIGDYGYIIAYDRNADNAFDYVVRIPKANKNMFVPAVDIELEETLLQLEVDRIEREALIDYALATHNEALFRRILNGESAEEPGADSSKEIQSQQDFIRQINLKAWI
;
A
#
# COMPACT_ATOMS: atom_id res chain seq x y z
N MET A 1 -9.77 -16.44 -6.22
CA MET A 1 -9.32 -17.78 -6.64
C MET A 1 -8.59 -17.66 -7.96
N LEU A 2 -7.39 -18.23 -8.05
CA LEU A 2 -6.53 -18.19 -9.23
C LEU A 2 -7.01 -19.21 -10.27
N ARG A 3 -6.72 -18.99 -11.55
CA ARG A 3 -7.20 -19.82 -12.68
C ARG A 3 -6.21 -20.94 -13.04
N LEU A 4 -6.73 -22.06 -13.57
CA LEU A 4 -5.90 -23.11 -14.19
C LEU A 4 -5.09 -22.53 -15.35
N GLY A 5 -3.83 -22.95 -15.46
CA GLY A 5 -2.89 -22.47 -16.46
C GLY A 5 -2.31 -21.09 -16.19
N GLN A 6 -2.72 -20.40 -15.12
CA GLN A 6 -2.22 -19.07 -14.80
C GLN A 6 -0.78 -19.13 -14.30
N LYS A 7 0.05 -18.19 -14.77
CA LYS A 7 1.42 -17.99 -14.30
C LYS A 7 1.37 -17.32 -12.93
N VAL A 8 2.08 -17.91 -11.97
CA VAL A 8 2.21 -17.43 -10.60
C VAL A 8 3.67 -17.39 -10.21
N ILE A 9 4.01 -16.57 -9.23
CA ILE A 9 5.34 -16.51 -8.60
C ILE A 9 5.21 -17.04 -7.18
N ILE A 10 6.18 -17.85 -6.77
CA ILE A 10 6.28 -18.34 -5.39
C ILE A 10 6.87 -17.22 -4.54
N VAL A 11 6.12 -16.74 -3.55
CA VAL A 11 6.52 -15.63 -2.68
C VAL A 11 7.01 -16.08 -1.31
N SER A 12 6.59 -17.27 -0.86
CA SER A 12 6.85 -17.78 0.48
C SER A 12 6.88 -19.31 0.50
N ASP A 13 7.38 -19.89 1.58
CA ASP A 13 7.34 -21.33 1.86
C ASP A 13 6.85 -21.57 3.29
N SER A 14 5.55 -21.40 3.51
CA SER A 14 4.93 -21.48 4.85
C SER A 14 5.01 -22.88 5.45
N PHE A 15 5.15 -23.91 4.62
CA PHE A 15 5.18 -25.32 5.03
C PHE A 15 6.57 -25.97 4.91
N GLU A 16 7.61 -25.16 4.65
CA GLU A 16 9.00 -25.63 4.53
C GLU A 16 9.16 -26.80 3.54
N GLN A 17 8.43 -26.77 2.43
CA GLN A 17 8.48 -27.81 1.40
C GLN A 17 9.70 -27.65 0.48
N ASN A 18 10.58 -26.69 0.76
CA ASN A 18 11.69 -26.26 -0.07
C ASN A 18 11.19 -25.71 -1.41
N LEU A 19 10.19 -24.83 -1.33
CA LEU A 19 9.67 -24.15 -2.51
C LEU A 19 10.72 -23.16 -3.06
N PRO A 20 10.94 -23.12 -4.39
CA PRO A 20 11.86 -22.18 -4.99
C PRO A 20 11.25 -20.78 -5.04
N ILE A 21 11.47 -20.01 -3.98
CA ILE A 21 11.00 -18.63 -3.83
C ILE A 21 11.56 -17.76 -4.97
N GLY A 22 10.70 -16.92 -5.55
CA GLY A 22 11.01 -16.04 -6.68
C GLY A 22 10.93 -16.71 -8.05
N ASP A 23 10.79 -18.03 -8.11
CA ASP A 23 10.59 -18.71 -9.39
C ASP A 23 9.11 -18.73 -9.79
N TYR A 24 8.88 -18.86 -11.10
CA TYR A 24 7.55 -18.96 -11.67
C TYR A 24 7.04 -20.40 -11.67
N GLY A 25 5.73 -20.53 -11.56
CA GLY A 25 5.00 -21.78 -11.71
C GLY A 25 3.69 -21.57 -12.47
N TYR A 26 3.06 -22.69 -12.81
CA TYR A 26 1.74 -22.70 -13.45
C TYR A 26 0.77 -23.54 -12.63
N ILE A 27 -0.43 -23.03 -12.38
CA ILE A 27 -1.47 -23.79 -11.66
C ILE A 27 -1.99 -24.87 -12.59
N ILE A 28 -1.88 -26.14 -12.18
CA ILE A 28 -2.33 -27.30 -12.97
C ILE A 28 -3.54 -28.01 -12.40
N ALA A 29 -3.81 -27.85 -11.10
CA ALA A 29 -5.00 -28.41 -10.45
C ALA A 29 -5.35 -27.61 -9.19
N TYR A 30 -6.59 -27.80 -8.74
CA TYR A 30 -7.07 -27.34 -7.44
C TYR A 30 -7.23 -28.54 -6.52
N ASP A 31 -6.87 -28.38 -5.25
CA ASP A 31 -7.37 -29.29 -4.25
C ASP A 31 -8.81 -28.89 -3.86
N ARG A 32 -9.68 -29.87 -3.68
CA ARG A 32 -11.07 -29.67 -3.26
C ARG A 32 -11.31 -30.18 -1.84
N ASN A 33 -10.30 -30.76 -1.21
CA ASN A 33 -10.40 -31.25 0.14
C ASN A 33 -10.35 -30.06 1.11
N ALA A 34 -11.46 -29.79 1.80
CA ALA A 34 -11.56 -28.71 2.78
C ALA A 34 -10.66 -28.92 4.01
N ASP A 35 -10.24 -30.17 4.26
CA ASP A 35 -9.32 -30.50 5.35
C ASP A 35 -7.85 -30.31 4.95
N ASN A 36 -7.56 -30.05 3.67
CA ASN A 36 -6.19 -29.83 3.22
C ASN A 36 -5.80 -28.35 3.36
N ALA A 37 -4.57 -28.11 3.82
CA ALA A 37 -4.00 -26.77 3.92
C ALA A 37 -3.49 -26.23 2.57
N PHE A 38 -3.49 -27.05 1.52
CA PHE A 38 -3.03 -26.67 0.18
C PHE A 38 -4.20 -26.43 -0.76
N ASP A 39 -4.20 -25.27 -1.42
CA ASP A 39 -5.25 -24.87 -2.36
C ASP A 39 -4.95 -25.29 -3.81
N TYR A 40 -3.68 -25.26 -4.20
CA TYR A 40 -3.27 -25.40 -5.60
C TYR A 40 -2.17 -26.45 -5.78
N VAL A 41 -2.20 -27.11 -6.94
CA VAL A 41 -1.06 -27.86 -7.44
C VAL A 41 -0.37 -27.00 -8.49
N VAL A 42 0.89 -26.67 -8.24
CA VAL A 42 1.70 -25.79 -9.09
C VAL A 42 2.82 -26.59 -9.75
N ARG A 43 2.90 -26.49 -11.07
CA ARG A 43 4.01 -27.00 -11.86
C ARG A 43 5.14 -25.97 -11.87
N ILE A 44 6.32 -26.36 -11.40
CA ILE A 44 7.50 -25.49 -11.36
C ILE A 44 8.49 -25.93 -12.45
N PRO A 45 8.59 -25.24 -13.60
CA PRO A 45 9.38 -25.71 -14.74
C PRO A 45 10.86 -25.89 -14.40
N LYS A 46 11.45 -24.95 -13.66
CA LYS A 46 12.87 -24.97 -13.26
C LYS A 46 13.23 -26.19 -12.40
N ALA A 47 12.37 -26.56 -11.46
CA ALA A 47 12.57 -27.73 -10.61
C ALA A 47 12.11 -29.05 -11.27
N ASN A 48 11.44 -28.98 -12.41
CA ASN A 48 10.78 -30.08 -13.09
C ASN A 48 9.84 -30.92 -12.19
N LYS A 49 9.19 -30.29 -11.21
CA LYS A 49 8.29 -30.94 -10.24
C LYS A 49 6.91 -30.29 -10.17
N ASN A 50 5.95 -31.04 -9.61
CA ASN A 50 4.64 -30.55 -9.19
C ASN A 50 4.65 -30.46 -7.66
N MET A 51 4.24 -29.33 -7.12
CA MET A 51 4.21 -29.08 -5.68
C MET A 51 2.80 -28.66 -5.27
N PHE A 52 2.40 -29.03 -4.05
CA PHE A 52 1.19 -28.52 -3.43
C PHE A 52 1.51 -27.22 -2.71
N VAL A 53 0.77 -26.17 -3.01
CA VAL A 53 1.10 -24.82 -2.53
C VAL A 53 -0.16 -24.15 -2.02
N PRO A 54 -0.15 -23.57 -0.81
CA PRO A 54 -1.28 -22.81 -0.30
C PRO A 54 -1.39 -21.47 -1.06
N ALA A 55 -2.58 -20.88 -1.06
CA ALA A 55 -2.84 -19.61 -1.73
C ALA A 55 -1.96 -18.46 -1.23
N VAL A 56 -1.53 -18.52 0.04
CA VAL A 56 -0.71 -17.48 0.68
C VAL A 56 0.76 -17.47 0.21
N ASP A 57 1.23 -18.59 -0.35
CA ASP A 57 2.63 -18.74 -0.78
C ASP A 57 2.83 -18.42 -2.26
N ILE A 58 1.76 -18.09 -3.00
CA ILE A 58 1.81 -17.74 -4.42
C ILE A 58 1.07 -16.45 -4.70
N GLU A 59 1.61 -15.68 -5.64
CA GLU A 59 0.99 -14.45 -6.12
C GLU A 59 1.04 -14.35 -7.64
N LEU A 60 0.20 -13.49 -8.20
CA LEU A 60 0.27 -13.16 -9.62
C LEU A 60 1.43 -12.22 -9.89
N GLU A 61 2.13 -12.47 -10.99
CA GLU A 61 3.22 -11.59 -11.45
C GLU A 61 2.71 -10.14 -11.66
N GLU A 62 1.51 -9.98 -12.21
CA GLU A 62 0.88 -8.67 -12.40
C GLU A 62 0.64 -7.93 -11.08
N THR A 63 0.17 -8.64 -10.05
CA THR A 63 -0.04 -8.06 -8.71
C THR A 63 1.28 -7.61 -8.10
N LEU A 64 2.32 -8.44 -8.18
CA LEU A 64 3.64 -8.11 -7.65
C LEU A 64 4.25 -6.90 -8.36
N LEU A 65 4.10 -6.82 -9.69
CA LEU A 65 4.53 -5.66 -10.47
C LEU A 65 3.78 -4.40 -10.06
N GLN A 66 2.47 -4.48 -9.86
CA GLN A 66 1.68 -3.32 -9.44
C GLN A 66 2.12 -2.80 -8.07
N LEU A 67 2.33 -3.71 -7.10
CA LEU A 67 2.81 -3.32 -5.76
C LEU A 67 4.18 -2.64 -5.81
N GLU A 68 5.08 -3.15 -6.67
CA GLU A 68 6.40 -2.56 -6.84
C GLU A 68 6.33 -1.20 -7.53
N VAL A 69 5.46 -1.04 -8.54
CA VAL A 69 5.20 0.25 -9.20
C VAL A 69 4.66 1.27 -8.21
N ASP A 70 3.64 0.89 -7.42
CA ASP A 70 3.02 1.79 -6.43
C ASP A 70 4.05 2.24 -5.37
N ARG A 71 4.95 1.33 -4.98
CA ARG A 71 6.05 1.63 -4.05
C ARG A 71 7.05 2.61 -4.65
N ILE A 72 7.53 2.34 -5.87
CA ILE A 72 8.49 3.21 -6.57
C ILE A 72 7.89 4.58 -6.84
N GLU A 73 6.62 4.64 -7.25
CA GLU A 73 5.90 5.89 -7.46
C GLU A 73 5.86 6.71 -6.17
N ARG A 74 5.50 6.07 -5.05
CA ARG A 74 5.47 6.74 -3.74
C ARG A 74 6.85 7.28 -3.35
N GLU A 75 7.90 6.48 -3.50
CA GLU A 75 9.28 6.88 -3.19
C GLU A 75 9.72 8.07 -4.07
N ALA A 76 9.46 8.00 -5.38
CA ALA A 76 9.80 9.07 -6.32
C ALA A 76 9.04 10.39 -6.03
N LEU A 77 7.76 10.31 -5.66
CA LEU A 77 6.96 11.48 -5.30
C LEU A 77 7.44 12.11 -3.98
N ILE A 78 7.88 11.30 -3.01
CA ILE A 78 8.48 11.78 -1.77
C ILE A 78 9.79 12.53 -2.07
N ASP A 79 10.66 11.94 -2.88
CA ASP A 79 11.94 12.55 -3.25
C ASP A 79 11.72 13.88 -3.99
N TYR A 80 10.75 13.91 -4.90
CA TYR A 80 10.36 15.15 -5.59
C TYR A 80 9.83 16.21 -4.61
N ALA A 81 8.97 15.83 -3.66
CA ALA A 81 8.43 16.75 -2.66
C ALA A 81 9.54 17.34 -1.77
N LEU A 82 10.52 16.52 -1.37
CA LEU A 82 11.67 16.98 -0.60
C LEU A 82 12.57 17.91 -1.42
N ALA A 83 12.88 17.55 -2.66
CA ALA A 83 13.69 18.39 -3.55
C ALA A 83 13.05 19.76 -3.81
N THR A 84 11.73 19.80 -3.98
CA THR A 84 10.96 21.04 -4.21
C THR A 84 10.51 21.74 -2.94
N HIS A 85 10.81 21.19 -1.76
CA HIS A 85 10.34 21.68 -0.46
C HIS A 85 8.80 21.82 -0.40
N ASN A 86 8.08 20.95 -1.12
CA ASN A 86 6.64 20.94 -1.17
C ASN A 86 6.06 20.12 0.00
N GLU A 87 5.89 20.77 1.15
CA GLU A 87 5.38 20.14 2.37
C GLU A 87 3.97 19.55 2.21
N ALA A 88 3.11 20.20 1.41
CA ALA A 88 1.74 19.76 1.20
C ALA A 88 1.69 18.40 0.49
N LEU A 89 2.48 18.26 -0.58
CA LEU A 89 2.61 17.01 -1.33
C LEU A 89 3.20 15.89 -0.45
N PHE A 90 4.28 16.21 0.29
CA PHE A 90 4.92 15.25 1.19
C PHE A 90 3.96 14.69 2.24
N ARG A 91 3.19 15.56 2.92
CA ARG A 91 2.21 15.15 3.93
C ARG A 91 1.06 14.33 3.33
N ARG A 92 0.60 14.67 2.12
CA ARG A 92 -0.45 13.92 1.43
C ARG A 92 -0.01 12.49 1.11
N ILE A 93 1.22 12.31 0.63
CA ILE A 93 1.75 10.99 0.27
C ILE A 93 1.99 10.12 1.51
N LEU A 94 2.47 10.71 2.61
CA LEU A 94 2.72 10.01 3.87
C LEU A 94 1.43 9.57 4.59
N ASN A 95 0.42 10.44 4.62
CA ASN A 95 -0.81 10.18 5.35
C ASN A 95 -1.83 9.37 4.52
N GLY A 96 -1.54 9.16 3.23
CA GLY A 96 -2.48 8.57 2.27
C GLY A 96 -3.54 9.57 1.80
N GLU A 97 -4.23 9.25 0.70
CA GLU A 97 -5.27 10.09 0.09
C GLU A 97 -6.48 10.37 1.02
N SER A 98 -6.53 9.74 2.19
CA SER A 98 -7.57 9.95 3.21
C SER A 98 -7.42 11.24 4.02
N ALA A 99 -6.43 12.08 3.74
CA ALA A 99 -6.42 13.44 4.25
C ALA A 99 -7.41 14.27 3.42
N GLU A 100 -8.68 14.25 3.86
CA GLU A 100 -9.64 15.32 3.57
C GLU A 100 -8.90 16.66 3.61
N GLU A 101 -9.00 17.44 2.54
CA GLU A 101 -8.59 18.85 2.57
C GLU A 101 -9.25 19.49 3.80
N PRO A 102 -8.51 19.97 4.82
CA PRO A 102 -9.08 21.04 5.61
C PRO A 102 -9.18 22.20 4.63
N GLY A 103 -10.42 22.54 4.32
CA GLY A 103 -10.78 23.51 3.30
C GLY A 103 -9.93 24.75 3.35
N ALA A 104 -9.86 25.39 2.19
CA ALA A 104 -9.49 26.77 2.06
C ALA A 104 -10.38 27.67 2.94
N ASP A 105 -10.11 27.75 4.24
CA ASP A 105 -10.55 28.85 5.09
C ASP A 105 -9.52 29.96 4.96
N SER A 106 -9.79 30.79 3.95
CA SER A 106 -9.63 32.23 3.97
C SER A 106 -8.80 32.82 5.12
N SER A 107 -7.66 33.39 4.74
CA SER A 107 -7.23 34.72 5.19
C SER A 107 -8.37 35.61 5.72
N LYS A 108 -8.54 35.66 7.05
CA LYS A 108 -9.28 36.65 7.87
C LYS A 108 -9.23 36.10 9.31
N GLU A 109 -8.67 36.71 10.34
CA GLU A 109 -8.43 38.10 10.68
C GLU A 109 -7.24 38.13 11.66
N ILE A 110 -6.19 38.87 11.36
CA ILE A 110 -5.28 39.34 12.42
C ILE A 110 -5.99 40.54 13.03
N GLN A 111 -6.91 40.27 13.96
CA GLN A 111 -7.61 41.32 14.68
C GLN A 111 -6.58 42.06 15.55
N SER A 112 -6.36 43.34 15.26
CA SER A 112 -5.32 44.14 15.92
C SER A 112 -5.66 44.33 17.41
N GLN A 113 -4.65 44.40 18.28
CA GLN A 113 -4.85 44.62 19.73
C GLN A 113 -5.75 45.83 20.04
N GLN A 114 -5.80 46.82 19.15
CA GLN A 114 -6.65 48.00 19.31
C GLN A 114 -8.15 47.68 19.20
N ASP A 115 -8.53 46.70 18.38
CA ASP A 115 -9.93 46.27 18.23
C ASP A 115 -10.39 45.40 19.40
N PHE A 116 -9.49 44.60 19.97
CA PHE A 116 -9.75 43.82 21.20
C PHE A 116 -10.04 44.74 22.41
N ILE A 117 -9.29 45.84 22.56
CA ILE A 117 -9.47 46.78 23.67
C ILE A 117 -10.82 47.51 23.58
N ARG A 118 -11.36 47.76 22.38
CA ARG A 118 -12.69 48.36 22.21
C ARG A 118 -13.83 47.43 22.62
N GLN A 119 -13.63 46.12 22.50
CA GLN A 119 -14.65 45.11 22.81
C GLN A 119 -14.81 44.88 24.32
N ILE A 120 -13.74 45.10 25.09
CA ILE A 120 -13.76 44.99 26.54
C ILE A 120 -14.07 46.36 27.13
N ASN A 121 -15.35 46.59 27.42
CA ASN A 121 -15.87 47.82 28.01
C ASN A 121 -15.45 47.96 29.49
N LEU A 122 -14.13 48.05 29.76
CA LEU A 122 -13.57 48.34 31.07
C LEU A 122 -13.76 49.82 31.37
N LYS A 123 -14.85 50.15 32.05
CA LYS A 123 -15.02 51.45 32.72
C LYS A 123 -13.97 51.56 33.82
N ALA A 124 -12.88 52.26 33.55
CA ALA A 124 -12.10 52.89 34.60
C ALA A 124 -12.96 54.03 35.19
N TRP A 125 -13.34 53.92 36.46
CA TRP A 125 -13.73 55.07 37.26
C TRP A 125 -12.46 55.65 37.90
N ILE A 126 -12.42 56.99 37.96
CA ILE A 126 -11.47 57.78 38.78
C ILE A 126 -11.69 57.46 40.25
#